data_AF-A0A836QFG3-F1
#
_entry.id   AF-A0A836QFG3-F1
#
_cell.length_a   1.000
_cell.length_b   1.000
_cell.length_c   1.000
_cell.angle_alpha   90.00
_cell.angle_beta   90.00
_cell.angle_gamma   90.00
#
_symmetry.space_group_name_H-M   'P 1'
#
loop_
_entity.id
_entity.type
_entity.pdbx_description
1 polymer ?
#
loop_
_entity_poly.entity_id
_entity_poly.type
_entity_poly.pdbx_seq_one_letter_code
_entity_poly.pdbx_strand_id
1 'polypeptide(L)'
;MLQDRTSEWFVPKFGSRNFRVTIGLLFLPYTSIVTCFAAWGSLSGSFETERLIAICVIYFLALGVSAHLLDAVGGKTKPWGDLPKRKLW
;
A
#
# COMPACT_ATOMS: atom_id res chain seq x y z
N MET A 1 -15.70 -15.97 -6.50
CA MET A 1 -16.30 -14.63 -6.33
C MET A 1 -15.15 -13.64 -6.36
N LEU A 2 -15.07 -12.74 -7.35
CA LEU A 2 -14.04 -11.70 -7.38
C LEU A 2 -14.29 -10.79 -6.16
N GLN A 3 -13.34 -10.76 -5.23
CA GLN A 3 -13.49 -10.00 -3.99
C GLN A 3 -13.52 -8.50 -4.34
N ASP A 4 -14.59 -7.80 -3.98
CA ASP A 4 -14.75 -6.37 -4.26
C ASP A 4 -13.72 -5.58 -3.45
N ARG A 5 -12.75 -4.95 -4.13
CA ARG A 5 -11.68 -4.13 -3.54
C ARG A 5 -12.06 -2.66 -3.45
N THR A 6 -13.28 -2.28 -3.83
CA THR A 6 -13.75 -0.88 -3.68
C THR A 6 -14.03 -0.48 -2.23
N SER A 7 -13.88 -1.42 -1.28
CA SER A 7 -14.02 -1.21 0.16
C SER A 7 -12.70 -0.92 0.89
N GLU A 8 -11.55 -0.90 0.20
CA GLU A 8 -10.26 -0.54 0.79
C GLU A 8 -10.30 0.88 1.36
N TRP A 9 -9.61 1.15 2.47
CA TRP A 9 -9.68 2.43 3.19
C TRP A 9 -9.38 3.68 2.35
N PHE A 10 -8.51 3.55 1.35
CA PHE A 10 -8.07 4.66 0.49
C PHE A 10 -9.03 4.91 -0.69
N VAL A 11 -10.01 4.03 -0.90
CA VAL A 11 -11.03 4.21 -1.95
C VAL A 11 -12.17 5.09 -1.41
N PRO A 12 -12.56 6.17 -2.14
CA PRO A 12 -13.65 7.03 -1.71
C PRO A 12 -14.97 6.27 -1.59
N LYS A 13 -15.76 6.54 -0.54
CA LYS A 13 -17.08 5.91 -0.34
C LYS A 13 -18.22 6.54 -1.17
N PHE A 14 -17.91 7.56 -1.96
CA PHE A 14 -18.86 8.29 -2.81
C PHE A 14 -18.51 8.17 -4.29
N GLY A 15 -19.40 8.63 -5.16
CA GLY A 15 -19.21 8.64 -6.60
C GLY A 15 -19.57 7.31 -7.28
N SER A 16 -19.46 7.30 -8.61
CA SER A 16 -19.80 6.14 -9.43
C SER A 16 -18.86 4.96 -9.18
N ARG A 17 -19.30 3.74 -9.48
CA ARG A 17 -18.48 2.53 -9.32
C ARG A 17 -17.17 2.64 -10.10
N ASN A 18 -17.21 3.15 -11.33
CA ASN A 18 -16.02 3.29 -12.17
C ASN A 18 -15.01 4.28 -11.56
N PHE A 19 -15.49 5.40 -10.99
CA PHE A 19 -14.62 6.34 -10.29
C PHE A 19 -13.87 5.67 -9.13
N ARG A 20 -14.58 4.94 -8.27
CA ARG A 20 -13.97 4.24 -7.14
C ARG A 20 -12.95 3.19 -7.56
N VAL A 21 -13.24 2.43 -8.61
CA VAL A 21 -12.31 1.43 -9.18
C VAL A 21 -11.05 2.12 -9.71
N THR A 22 -11.19 3.23 -10.43
CA THR A 22 -10.03 4.00 -10.92
C THR A 22 -9.15 4.48 -9.78
N ILE A 23 -9.73 5.07 -8.72
CA ILE A 23 -8.94 5.48 -7.54
C ILE A 23 -8.29 4.28 -6.85
N GLY A 24 -9.00 3.16 -6.75
CA GLY A 24 -8.46 1.89 -6.23
C GLY A 24 -7.22 1.42 -7.00
N LEU A 25 -7.25 1.51 -8.32
CA LEU A 25 -6.14 1.15 -9.20
C LEU A 25 -4.96 2.10 -9.10
N LEU A 26 -5.13 3.35 -8.62
CA LEU A 26 -4.04 4.33 -8.51
C LEU A 26 -3.06 4.04 -7.37
N PHE A 27 -3.42 3.19 -6.42
CA PHE A 27 -2.56 2.88 -5.28
C PHE A 27 -1.26 2.15 -5.68
N LEU A 28 -1.36 1.16 -6.58
CA LEU A 28 -0.21 0.44 -7.11
C LEU A 28 0.76 1.34 -7.90
N PRO A 29 0.32 2.10 -8.93
CA PRO A 29 1.22 2.98 -9.67
C PRO A 29 1.77 4.10 -8.78
N TYR A 30 1.02 4.61 -7.80
CA TYR A 30 1.55 5.57 -6.82
C TYR A 30 2.72 4.97 -6.03
N THR A 31 2.55 3.78 -5.47
CA THR A 31 3.60 3.06 -4.72
C THR A 31 4.83 2.82 -5.61
N SER A 32 4.61 2.41 -6.86
CA SER A 32 5.69 2.21 -7.83
C SER A 32 6.44 3.51 -8.14
N ILE A 33 5.72 4.62 -8.38
CA ILE A 33 6.33 5.92 -8.68
C ILE A 33 7.22 6.39 -7.53
N VAL A 34 6.73 6.33 -6.29
CA VAL A 34 7.52 6.78 -5.12
C VAL A 34 8.76 5.90 -4.93
N THR A 35 8.62 4.58 -5.11
CA THR A 35 9.75 3.64 -5.05
C THR A 35 10.79 3.94 -6.14
N CYS A 36 10.35 4.19 -7.38
CA CYS A 36 11.23 4.57 -8.49
C CYS A 36 11.96 5.90 -8.22
N PHE A 37 11.29 6.92 -7.70
CA PHE A 37 11.94 8.18 -7.35
C PHE A 37 12.97 8.02 -6.22
N ALA A 38 12.67 7.20 -5.21
CA ALA A 38 13.61 6.90 -4.14
C ALA A 38 14.85 6.14 -4.66
N ALA A 39 14.65 5.16 -5.54
CA ALA A 39 15.73 4.45 -6.23
C ALA A 39 16.56 5.39 -7.11
N TRP A 40 15.91 6.26 -7.89
CA TRP A 40 16.59 7.25 -8.73
C TRP A 40 17.41 8.23 -7.89
N GLY A 41 16.86 8.70 -6.77
CA GLY A 41 17.60 9.54 -5.82
C GLY A 41 18.84 8.86 -5.26
N SER A 42 18.81 7.53 -5.06
CA SER A 42 19.99 6.79 -4.58
C SER A 42 21.12 6.74 -5.61
N LEU A 43 20.83 6.97 -6.90
CA LEU A 43 21.82 7.03 -7.98
C LEU A 43 22.50 8.40 -8.11
N SER A 44 21.94 9.45 -7.50
CA SER A 44 22.44 10.83 -7.64
C SER A 44 23.73 11.12 -6.86
N GLY A 45 24.15 10.23 -5.96
CA GLY A 45 25.38 10.37 -5.15
C GLY A 45 26.34 9.21 -5.38
N SER A 46 27.33 9.03 -4.49
CA SER A 46 28.24 7.86 -4.53
C SER A 46 27.43 6.58 -4.54
N PHE A 47 27.43 5.87 -5.67
CA PHE A 47 26.59 4.70 -5.86
C PHE A 47 27.02 3.56 -4.94
N GLU A 48 26.10 3.09 -4.11
CA GLU A 48 26.28 1.95 -3.22
C GLU A 48 25.10 0.99 -3.46
N THR A 49 25.40 -0.26 -3.79
CA THR A 49 24.38 -1.23 -4.22
C THR A 49 23.48 -1.62 -3.05
N GLU A 50 24.06 -1.77 -1.86
CA GLU A 50 23.38 -2.06 -0.60
C GLU A 50 22.35 -0.98 -0.26
N ARG A 51 22.71 0.29 -0.51
CA ARG A 51 21.81 1.43 -0.25
C ARG A 51 20.60 1.41 -1.19
N LEU A 52 20.81 1.13 -2.48
CA LEU A 52 19.73 0.99 -3.44
C LEU A 52 18.75 -0.12 -3.03
N ILE A 53 19.28 -1.31 -2.71
CA ILE A 53 18.47 -2.45 -2.27
C ILE A 53 17.70 -2.10 -0.99
N ALA A 54 18.37 -1.50 0.00
CA ALA A 54 17.73 -1.10 1.26
C ALA A 54 16.58 -0.10 1.04
N ILE A 55 16.78 0.91 0.19
CA ILE A 55 15.74 1.90 -0.14
C ILE A 55 14.54 1.22 -0.82
N CYS A 56 14.77 0.37 -1.81
CA CYS A 56 13.69 -0.37 -2.49
C CYS A 56 12.90 -1.24 -1.51
N VAL A 57 13.58 -1.99 -0.64
CA VAL A 57 12.94 -2.84 0.37
C VAL A 57 12.15 -2.00 1.38
N ILE A 58 12.75 -0.93 1.93
CA ILE A 58 12.09 -0.06 2.92
C ILE A 58 10.84 0.59 2.32
N TYR A 59 10.93 1.15 1.12
CA TYR A 59 9.78 1.83 0.49
C TYR A 59 8.68 0.85 0.08
N PHE A 60 9.04 -0.34 -0.44
CA PHE A 60 8.04 -1.36 -0.74
C PHE A 60 7.32 -1.87 0.52
N LEU A 61 8.07 -2.11 1.61
CA LEU A 61 7.48 -2.54 2.88
C LEU A 61 6.66 -1.42 3.52
N ALA A 62 7.16 -0.20 3.55
CA ALA A 62 6.50 0.93 4.18
C ALA A 62 5.27 1.42 3.41
N LEU A 63 5.34 1.56 2.08
CA LEU A 63 4.23 2.07 1.27
C LEU A 63 3.32 0.96 0.75
N GLY A 64 3.87 -0.19 0.38
CA GLY A 64 3.08 -1.33 -0.09
C GLY A 64 2.49 -2.11 1.08
N VAL A 65 3.34 -2.81 1.83
CA VAL A 65 2.89 -3.79 2.84
C VAL A 65 2.21 -3.11 4.03
N SER A 66 2.80 -2.07 4.61
CA SER A 66 2.25 -1.42 5.80
C SER A 66 0.93 -0.71 5.52
N ALA A 67 0.71 -0.16 4.33
CA ALA A 67 -0.58 0.45 3.97
C ALA A 67 -1.71 -0.59 3.90
N HIS A 68 -1.43 -1.80 3.41
CA HIS A 68 -2.38 -2.91 3.42
C HIS A 68 -2.59 -3.49 4.82
N LEU A 69 -1.54 -3.55 5.66
CA LEU A 69 -1.68 -3.93 7.07
C LEU A 69 -2.51 -2.91 7.85
N LEU A 70 -2.30 -1.61 7.60
CA LEU A 70 -3.05 -0.55 8.24
C LEU A 70 -4.53 -0.57 7.83
N ASP A 71 -4.86 -0.99 6.60
CA ASP A 71 -6.24 -1.26 6.18
C ASP A 71 -6.92 -2.35 7.03
N ALA A 72 -6.17 -3.43 7.32
CA ALA A 72 -6.66 -4.53 8.14
C ALA A 72 -6.87 -4.13 9.62
N VAL A 73 -6.13 -3.14 10.11
CA VAL A 73 -6.20 -2.65 11.50
C VAL A 73 -7.18 -1.50 11.69
N GLY A 74 -7.23 -0.55 10.74
CA GLY A 74 -7.98 0.71 10.83
C GLY A 74 -9.37 0.70 10.19
N GLY A 75 -9.68 -0.28 9.32
CA GLY A 75 -10.97 -0.36 8.64
C GLY A 75 -12.12 -0.79 9.57
N LYS A 76 -13.24 -0.03 9.57
CA LYS A 76 -14.51 -0.45 10.21
C LYS A 76 -15.11 -1.72 9.59
N THR A 77 -14.69 -2.05 8.37
CA THR A 77 -15.01 -3.28 7.63
C THR A 77 -13.70 -3.96 7.29
N LYS A 78 -13.34 -5.00 8.05
CA LYS A 78 -12.08 -5.73 7.87
C LYS A 78 -12.14 -6.62 6.62
N PRO A 79 -11.16 -6.55 5.70
CA PRO A 79 -11.19 -7.33 4.45
C PRO A 79 -11.11 -8.86 4.65
N TRP A 80 -10.71 -9.32 5.84
CA TRP A 80 -10.54 -10.74 6.20
C TRP A 80 -11.48 -11.23 7.32
N GLY A 81 -12.56 -10.49 7.61
CA GLY A 81 -13.49 -10.82 8.71
C GLY A 81 -12.96 -10.48 10.10
N ASP A 82 -13.60 -11.01 11.14
CA ASP A 82 -13.19 -10.78 12.54
C ASP A 82 -11.90 -11.54 12.86
N LEU A 83 -10.78 -10.80 12.87
CA LEU A 83 -9.52 -11.32 13.38
C LEU A 83 -9.69 -11.80 14.84
N PRO A 84 -9.08 -12.94 15.22
CA PRO A 84 -9.20 -13.46 16.57
C PRO A 84 -8.74 -12.42 17.59
N LYS A 85 -9.60 -12.11 18.56
CA LYS A 85 -9.33 -11.17 19.68
C LYS A 85 -8.34 -11.74 20.71
N ARG A 86 -7.29 -12.44 20.29
CA ARG A 86 -6.24 -12.87 21.22
C ARG A 86 -5.43 -11.64 21.61
N LYS A 87 -5.69 -11.13 22.82
CA LYS A 87 -4.75 -10.28 23.53
C LYS A 87 -3.48 -11.11 23.71
N LEU A 88 -2.43 -10.76 22.97
CA LEU A 88 -1.08 -11.17 23.29
C LEU A 88 -0.67 -10.33 24.51
N TRP A 89 -0.77 -10.95 25.69
CA TRP A 89 0.04 -10.60 26.85
C TRP A 89 1.37 -11.34 26.71
#